data_AF-A0A7D9M0N9-F1
#
_entry.id   AF-A0A7D9M0N9-F1
#
_cell.length_a   1.000
_cell.length_b   1.000
_cell.length_c   1.000
_cell.angle_alpha   90.00
_cell.angle_beta   90.00
_cell.angle_gamma   90.00
#
_symmetry.space_group_name_H-M   'P 1'
#
loop_
_entity.id
_entity.type
_entity.pdbx_description
1 polymer ?
#
loop_
_entity_poly.entity_id
_entity_poly.type
_entity_poly.pdbx_seq_one_letter_code
_entity_poly.pdbx_strand_id
1 'polypeptide(L)'
;MPEESDENTTAMIHKLLEEKLGFEDAVMKIKIDRSHRLGKKKRGETRPIVAKFNFHQDKVSIMRNAKKLKDTASRIGISEQFPEEIVRERKRLYPEFKKARRNNLKATLVRDKLFINGELFRG
;
A
#
# COMPACT_ATOMS: atom_id res chain seq x y z
N MET A 1 -10.17 1.53 -4.15
CA MET A 1 -11.35 0.65 -4.19
C MET A 1 -12.56 1.48 -3.82
N PRO A 2 -13.59 1.58 -4.69
CA PRO A 2 -14.79 2.41 -4.44
C PRO A 2 -15.40 2.17 -3.05
N GLU A 3 -16.05 3.17 -2.46
CA GLU A 3 -16.78 3.05 -1.18
C GLU A 3 -18.25 2.74 -1.44
N GLU A 4 -18.81 1.81 -0.67
CA GLU A 4 -20.22 1.42 -0.70
C GLU A 4 -20.85 1.61 0.70
N SER A 5 -22.17 1.79 0.78
CA SER A 5 -22.90 2.11 2.02
C SER A 5 -22.72 1.03 3.09
N ASP A 6 -22.80 -0.24 2.67
CA ASP A 6 -22.76 -1.43 3.53
C ASP A 6 -21.50 -2.25 3.24
N GLU A 7 -20.38 -1.56 3.02
CA GLU A 7 -19.14 -2.21 2.62
C GLU A 7 -18.59 -3.13 3.72
N ASN A 8 -18.18 -4.34 3.32
CA ASN A 8 -17.39 -5.22 4.15
C ASN A 8 -15.92 -5.13 3.72
N THR A 9 -15.15 -4.26 4.38
CA THR A 9 -13.75 -4.05 3.99
C THR A 9 -12.88 -5.30 4.10
N THR A 10 -13.19 -6.25 4.99
CA THR A 10 -12.52 -7.56 5.06
C THR A 10 -12.79 -8.38 3.82
N ALA A 11 -14.06 -8.53 3.40
CA ALA A 11 -14.42 -9.24 2.18
C ALA A 11 -13.80 -8.60 0.93
N MET A 12 -13.78 -7.27 0.87
CA MET A 12 -13.11 -6.53 -0.20
C MET A 12 -11.61 -6.83 -0.27
N ILE A 13 -10.92 -6.89 0.88
CA ILE A 13 -9.50 -7.26 0.92
C ILE A 13 -9.32 -8.69 0.42
N HIS A 14 -10.09 -9.67 0.92
CA HIS A 14 -9.97 -11.06 0.46
C HIS A 14 -10.16 -11.20 -1.05
N LYS A 15 -11.21 -10.58 -1.59
CA LYS A 15 -11.46 -10.53 -3.04
C LYS A 15 -10.28 -9.95 -3.81
N LEU A 16 -9.68 -8.86 -3.33
CA LEU A 16 -8.48 -8.28 -3.93
C LEU A 16 -7.29 -9.26 -3.92
N LEU A 17 -7.09 -9.97 -2.82
CA LEU A 17 -6.00 -10.93 -2.68
C LEU A 17 -6.16 -12.12 -3.64
N GLU A 18 -7.39 -12.64 -3.77
CA GLU A 18 -7.72 -13.74 -4.68
C GLU A 18 -7.61 -13.30 -6.15
N GLU A 19 -8.36 -12.28 -6.54
CA GLU A 19 -8.50 -11.89 -7.95
C GLU A 19 -7.26 -11.22 -8.54
N LYS A 20 -6.49 -10.49 -7.72
CA LYS A 20 -5.41 -9.62 -8.24
C LYS A 20 -4.02 -10.04 -7.80
N LEU A 21 -3.90 -10.77 -6.69
CA LEU A 21 -2.59 -11.21 -6.17
C LEU A 21 -2.36 -12.72 -6.28
N GLY A 22 -3.41 -13.50 -6.55
CA GLY A 22 -3.36 -14.96 -6.73
C GLY A 22 -3.23 -15.74 -5.42
N PHE A 23 -3.80 -15.24 -4.33
CA PHE A 23 -3.91 -16.01 -3.09
C PHE A 23 -5.12 -16.94 -3.17
N GLU A 24 -4.94 -18.23 -2.95
CA GLU A 24 -6.04 -19.21 -2.93
C GLU A 24 -6.68 -19.29 -1.54
N ASP A 25 -8.01 -19.32 -1.49
CA ASP A 25 -8.81 -19.37 -0.25
C ASP A 25 -8.42 -18.30 0.78
N ALA A 26 -8.26 -17.05 0.32
CA ALA A 26 -7.75 -15.98 1.17
C ALA A 26 -8.65 -15.76 2.39
N VAL A 27 -9.97 -15.96 2.25
CA VAL A 27 -10.94 -15.89 3.35
C VAL A 27 -10.60 -16.88 4.49
N MET A 28 -10.12 -18.07 4.13
CA MET A 28 -9.81 -19.12 5.10
C MET A 28 -8.40 -18.98 5.66
N LYS A 29 -7.42 -18.69 4.78
CA LYS A 29 -5.98 -18.74 5.12
C LYS A 29 -5.44 -17.45 5.73
N ILE A 30 -6.01 -16.29 5.37
CA ILE A 30 -5.49 -14.99 5.82
C ILE A 30 -6.42 -14.44 6.89
N LYS A 31 -5.91 -14.25 8.10
CA LYS A 31 -6.72 -13.74 9.22
C LYS A 31 -6.49 -12.24 9.40
N ILE A 32 -7.57 -11.49 9.24
CA ILE A 32 -7.60 -10.03 9.42
C ILE A 32 -8.23 -9.73 10.78
N ASP A 33 -7.46 -9.09 11.65
CA ASP A 33 -7.88 -8.67 13.00
C ASP A 33 -8.90 -7.54 12.89
N ARG A 34 -8.56 -6.50 12.13
CA ARG A 34 -9.44 -5.37 11.85
C ARG A 34 -9.22 -4.81 10.46
N SER A 35 -10.28 -4.34 9.83
CA SER A 35 -10.25 -3.56 8.60
C SER A 35 -11.29 -2.45 8.66
N HIS A 36 -10.96 -1.27 8.12
CA HIS A 36 -11.86 -0.12 8.04
C HIS A 36 -11.30 0.94 7.09
N ARG A 37 -12.14 1.89 6.66
CA ARG A 37 -11.70 3.10 5.95
C ARG A 37 -11.01 4.06 6.90
N LEU A 38 -9.86 4.60 6.47
CA LEU A 38 -9.10 5.58 7.22
C LEU A 38 -9.54 7.01 6.88
N GLY A 39 -9.83 7.80 7.90
CA GLY A 39 -10.13 9.23 7.79
C GLY A 39 -11.61 9.56 7.56
N LYS A 40 -11.90 10.87 7.49
CA LYS A 40 -13.25 11.41 7.29
C LYS A 40 -13.66 11.29 5.82
N LYS A 41 -14.93 10.94 5.58
CA LYS A 41 -15.49 10.85 4.23
C LYS A 41 -15.52 12.25 3.60
N LYS A 42 -15.07 12.36 2.35
CA LYS A 42 -15.12 13.60 1.55
C LYS A 42 -15.74 13.30 0.20
N ARG A 43 -16.57 14.21 -0.31
CA ARG A 43 -17.23 14.05 -1.61
C ARG A 43 -16.17 13.99 -2.72
N GLY A 44 -16.24 12.96 -3.57
CA GLY A 44 -15.31 12.77 -4.68
C GLY A 44 -13.97 12.12 -4.32
N GLU A 45 -13.71 11.87 -3.03
CA GLU A 45 -12.52 11.14 -2.59
C GLU A 45 -12.89 9.74 -2.09
N THR A 46 -12.06 8.75 -2.44
CA THR A 46 -12.15 7.40 -1.89
C THR A 46 -11.13 7.25 -0.77
N ARG A 47 -11.59 6.97 0.45
CA ARG A 47 -10.71 6.72 1.59
C ARG A 47 -9.93 5.42 1.42
N PRO A 48 -8.66 5.36 1.83
CA PRO A 48 -7.92 4.11 1.83
C PRO A 48 -8.48 3.15 2.91
N ILE A 49 -8.38 1.85 2.66
CA ILE A 49 -8.67 0.82 3.66
C ILE A 49 -7.37 0.54 4.43
N VAL A 50 -7.45 0.51 5.76
CA VAL A 50 -6.37 0.06 6.64
C VAL A 50 -6.75 -1.29 7.23
N ALA A 51 -5.83 -2.24 7.15
CA ALA A 51 -6.00 -3.59 7.66
C ALA A 51 -4.87 -3.96 8.63
N LYS A 52 -5.23 -4.56 9.75
CA LYS A 52 -4.31 -5.24 10.66
C LYS A 52 -4.49 -6.74 10.47
N PHE A 53 -3.41 -7.43 10.13
CA PHE A 53 -3.38 -8.88 9.98
C PHE A 53 -2.95 -9.54 11.29
N ASN A 54 -3.47 -10.72 11.59
CA ASN A 54 -3.08 -11.48 12.78
C ASN A 54 -1.64 -11.97 12.67
N PHE A 55 -1.24 -12.40 11.47
CA PHE A 55 0.08 -12.97 11.24
C PHE A 55 0.94 -12.01 10.42
N HIS A 56 2.14 -11.73 10.93
CA HIS A 56 3.11 -10.89 10.22
C HIS A 56 3.53 -11.48 8.87
N GLN A 57 3.59 -12.81 8.77
CA GLN A 57 3.96 -13.53 7.55
C GLN A 57 2.98 -13.25 6.41
N ASP A 58 1.67 -13.21 6.70
CA ASP A 58 0.63 -12.86 5.71
C ASP A 58 0.86 -11.45 5.17
N LYS A 59 1.05 -10.47 6.06
CA LYS A 59 1.37 -9.09 5.68
C LYS A 59 2.59 -9.05 4.75
N VAL A 60 3.69 -9.72 5.11
CA VAL A 60 4.92 -9.74 4.31
C VAL A 60 4.68 -10.39 2.94
N SER A 61 3.94 -11.49 2.88
CA SER A 61 3.61 -12.17 1.64
C SER A 61 2.76 -11.29 0.71
N ILE A 62 1.74 -10.63 1.25
CA ILE A 62 0.89 -9.67 0.53
C ILE A 62 1.73 -8.52 -0.02
N MET A 63 2.60 -7.93 0.82
CA MET A 63 3.47 -6.81 0.42
C MET A 63 4.46 -7.19 -0.69
N ARG A 64 5.00 -8.42 -0.67
CA ARG A 64 5.88 -8.93 -1.74
C ARG A 64 5.14 -9.09 -3.07
N ASN A 65 3.87 -9.48 -3.01
CA ASN A 65 3.04 -9.68 -4.19
C ASN A 65 2.36 -8.40 -4.68
N ALA A 66 2.30 -7.34 -3.87
CA ALA A 66 1.69 -6.05 -4.23
C ALA A 66 2.20 -5.44 -5.54
N LYS A 67 3.43 -5.76 -5.96
CA LYS A 67 3.98 -5.34 -7.26
C LYS A 67 3.14 -5.79 -8.46
N LYS A 68 2.43 -6.93 -8.36
CA LYS A 68 1.53 -7.46 -9.40
C LYS A 68 0.39 -6.50 -9.73
N LEU A 69 -0.01 -5.64 -8.78
CA LEU A 69 -1.07 -4.65 -8.99
C LEU A 69 -0.68 -3.54 -9.96
N LYS A 70 0.63 -3.29 -10.14
CA LYS A 70 1.10 -2.24 -11.05
C LYS A 70 0.72 -2.52 -12.51
N ASP A 71 0.63 -3.80 -12.87
CA ASP A 71 0.34 -4.26 -14.23
C ASP A 71 -1.16 -4.46 -14.47
N THR A 72 -2.00 -4.12 -13.48
CA THR A 72 -3.45 -4.21 -13.60
C THR A 72 -4.06 -2.87 -14.01
N ALA A 73 -5.13 -2.90 -14.82
CA ALA A 73 -5.91 -1.70 -15.15
C ALA A 73 -6.52 -1.02 -13.91
N SER A 74 -6.64 -1.74 -12.80
CA SER A 74 -7.07 -1.18 -11.52
C SER A 74 -5.98 -0.31 -10.90
N ARG A 75 -6.27 0.99 -10.70
CA ARG A 75 -5.40 1.96 -9.99
C ARG A 75 -5.35 1.70 -8.46
N ILE A 76 -5.13 0.47 -8.05
CA ILE A 76 -5.06 0.04 -6.65
C ILE A 76 -3.59 -0.10 -6.26
N GLY A 77 -3.21 0.51 -5.13
CA GLY A 77 -1.89 0.34 -4.53
C GLY A 77 -2.01 -0.22 -3.12
N ILE A 78 -1.08 -1.08 -2.75
CA ILE A 78 -0.91 -1.56 -1.38
C ILE A 78 0.42 -1.00 -0.84
N SER A 79 0.37 -0.44 0.37
CA SER A 79 1.53 0.14 1.03
C SER A 79 1.43 -0.04 2.54
N GLU A 80 2.57 -0.06 3.21
CA GLU A 80 2.63 -0.12 4.66
C GLU A 80 2.13 1.19 5.29
N GLN A 81 1.37 1.08 6.38
CA GLN A 81 1.00 2.22 7.19
C GLN A 81 2.17 2.63 8.08
N PHE A 82 2.60 3.88 7.96
CA PHE A 82 3.67 4.44 8.76
C PHE A 82 3.14 5.50 9.74
N PRO A 83 3.85 5.75 10.86
CA PRO A 83 3.63 6.91 11.72
C PRO A 83 3.69 8.22 10.92
N GLU A 84 3.03 9.27 11.43
CA GLU A 84 2.93 10.56 10.75
C GLU A 84 4.28 11.19 10.43
N GLU A 85 5.26 11.04 11.32
CA GLU A 85 6.63 11.53 11.12
C GLU A 85 7.27 10.94 9.85
N ILE A 86 7.18 9.62 9.69
CA ILE A 86 7.68 8.93 8.50
C ILE A 86 6.87 9.34 7.26
N VAL A 87 5.54 9.47 7.38
CA VAL A 87 4.70 9.93 6.26
C VAL A 87 5.10 11.34 5.81
N ARG A 88 5.41 12.23 6.76
CA ARG A 88 5.86 13.60 6.51
C ARG A 88 7.19 13.62 5.77
N GLU A 89 8.17 12.87 6.26
CA GLU A 89 9.48 12.76 5.58
C GLU A 89 9.34 12.16 4.19
N ARG A 90 8.52 11.10 4.02
CA ARG A 90 8.26 10.54 2.70
C ARG A 90 7.64 11.56 1.75
N LYS A 91 6.71 12.40 2.21
CA LYS A 91 6.15 13.49 1.39
C LYS A 91 7.22 14.48 0.97
N ARG A 92 8.14 14.85 1.88
CA ARG A 92 9.29 15.72 1.59
C ARG A 92 10.22 15.12 0.53
N LEU A 93 10.51 13.82 0.62
CA LEU A 93 11.43 13.11 -0.27
C LEU A 93 10.80 12.70 -1.62
N TYR A 94 9.48 12.65 -1.72
CA TYR A 94 8.78 12.13 -2.91
C TYR A 94 9.06 12.91 -4.21
N PRO A 95 9.18 14.25 -4.21
CA PRO A 95 9.58 15.01 -5.40
C PRO A 95 10.96 14.58 -5.93
N GLU A 96 11.94 14.42 -5.04
CA GLU A 96 13.29 14.00 -5.41
C GLU A 96 13.33 12.55 -5.88
N PHE A 97 12.57 11.67 -5.24
CA PHE A 97 12.36 10.30 -5.72
C PHE A 97 11.80 10.28 -7.15
N LYS A 98 10.77 11.08 -7.45
CA LYS A 98 10.19 11.18 -8.79
C LYS A 98 11.18 11.76 -9.80
N LYS A 99 11.92 12.80 -9.43
CA LYS A 99 12.95 13.42 -10.26
C LYS A 99 14.02 12.40 -10.64
N ALA A 100 14.55 11.67 -9.67
CA ALA A 100 15.54 10.62 -9.90
C ALA A 100 15.00 9.52 -10.83
N ARG A 101 13.76 9.04 -10.62
CA ARG A 101 13.13 8.05 -11.51
C ARG A 101 12.92 8.54 -12.93
N ARG A 102 12.53 9.82 -13.12
CA ARG A 102 12.41 10.43 -14.47
C ARG A 102 13.75 10.52 -15.19
N ASN A 103 14.83 10.69 -14.44
CA ASN A 103 16.20 10.71 -14.98
C ASN A 103 16.81 9.31 -15.12
N ASN A 104 15.98 8.24 -15.12
CA ASN A 104 16.41 6.85 -15.19
C ASN A 104 17.39 6.40 -14.10
N LEU A 105 17.45 7.11 -12.96
CA LEU A 105 18.27 6.73 -11.82
C LEU A 105 17.57 5.67 -10.95
N LYS A 106 18.37 4.82 -10.28
CA LYS A 106 17.86 3.82 -9.35
C LYS A 106 17.50 4.50 -8.03
N ALA A 107 16.22 4.88 -7.87
CA ALA A 107 15.72 5.50 -6.64
C ALA A 107 14.86 4.54 -5.81
N THR A 108 15.09 4.47 -4.50
CA THR A 108 14.34 3.61 -3.56
C THR A 108 14.04 4.36 -2.26
N LEU A 109 12.78 4.32 -1.81
CA LEU A 109 12.35 4.84 -0.51
C LEU A 109 12.22 3.69 0.49
N VAL A 110 13.06 3.68 1.52
CA VAL A 110 13.04 2.68 2.60
C VAL A 110 12.68 3.40 3.89
N ARG A 111 11.50 3.09 4.46
CA ARG A 111 10.89 3.86 5.55
C ARG A 111 10.87 5.37 5.23
N ASP A 112 11.66 6.15 5.94
CA ASP A 112 11.83 7.61 5.90
C ASP A 112 13.06 8.06 5.09
N LYS A 113 13.82 7.12 4.49
CA LYS A 113 15.08 7.41 3.79
C LYS A 113 14.96 7.19 2.28
N LEU A 114 15.53 8.11 1.51
CA LEU A 114 15.65 8.00 0.05
C LEU A 114 17.07 7.58 -0.31
N PHE A 115 17.19 6.56 -1.15
CA PHE A 115 18.45 6.14 -1.74
C PHE A 115 18.42 6.37 -3.26
N ILE A 116 19.45 7.01 -3.81
CA ILE A 116 19.62 7.25 -5.25
C ILE A 116 20.94 6.58 -5.66
N ASN A 117 20.88 5.66 -6.63
CA ASN A 117 22.00 4.83 -7.07
C ASN A 117 22.72 4.08 -5.94
N GLY A 118 21.99 3.75 -4.87
CA GLY A 118 22.53 3.06 -3.70
C GLY A 118 23.03 3.98 -2.58
N GLU A 119 23.14 5.28 -2.83
CA GLU A 119 23.60 6.26 -1.86
C GLU A 119 22.45 6.95 -1.15
N LEU A 120 22.61 7.20 0.16
CA LEU A 120 21.62 7.92 0.95
C LEU A 120 21.54 9.38 0.49
N PHE A 121 20.35 9.80 0.06
CA PHE A 121 20.05 11.18 -0.26
C PHE A 121 19.96 12.00 1.03
N ARG A 122 20.78 13.05 1.14
CA ARG A 122 20.90 13.92 2.33
C ARG A 122 20.29 15.32 2.15
N GLY A 123 19.37 15.49 1.21
CA GLY A 123 18.73 16.78 0.94
C GLY A 123 17.76 17.26 2.02
#